data_AF-A0A523EPM1-F1
#
_entry.id   AF-A0A523EPM1-F1
#
_cell.length_a   1.000
_cell.length_b   1.000
_cell.length_c   1.000
_cell.angle_alpha   90.00
_cell.angle_beta   90.00
_cell.angle_gamma   90.00
#
_symmetry.space_group_name_H-M   'P 1'
#
loop_
_entity.id
_entity.type
_entity.pdbx_description
1 polymer ?
#
loop_
_entity_poly.entity_id
_entity_poly.type
_entity_poly.pdbx_seq_one_letter_code
_entity_poly.pdbx_strand_id
1 'polypeptide(L)'
;MTSLEKLDDPALEAVRLAQLSRGHQRLGDHASAISAAERAVAVQPDTHWLSERLGDAAAAGGQYDYALSALNDALRKIAIQAANPLPRARLYRKIAEVEQTRGRPDRAYDAYKRALAANPDDAQAQQRILEMERAAGN
;
A
#
# COMPACT_ATOMS: atom_id res chain seq x y z
N MET A 1 -10.33 -11.55 40.35
CA MET A 1 -11.21 -11.62 39.18
C MET A 1 -10.80 -10.50 38.25
N THR A 2 -9.92 -10.81 37.30
CA THR A 2 -9.27 -9.86 36.40
C THR A 2 -10.32 -9.27 35.46
N SER A 3 -10.82 -8.09 35.78
CA SER A 3 -11.53 -7.27 34.81
C SER A 3 -10.55 -6.98 33.69
N LEU A 4 -10.63 -7.74 32.59
CA LEU A 4 -10.11 -7.28 31.30
C LEU A 4 -10.83 -5.96 31.03
N GLU A 5 -10.16 -4.87 31.40
CA GLU A 5 -10.45 -3.54 30.88
C GLU A 5 -10.64 -3.68 29.39
N LYS A 6 -11.84 -3.27 28.96
CA LYS A 6 -12.25 -3.33 27.58
C LYS A 6 -11.18 -2.69 26.73
N LEU A 7 -10.92 -3.38 25.64
CA LEU A 7 -9.90 -3.06 24.66
C LEU A 7 -10.41 -1.95 23.74
N ASP A 8 -10.84 -0.84 24.34
CA ASP A 8 -11.53 0.28 23.70
C ASP A 8 -10.54 1.34 23.19
N ASP A 9 -9.32 0.94 22.78
CA ASP A 9 -8.39 1.83 22.06
C ASP A 9 -8.60 1.65 20.55
N PRO A 10 -9.18 2.64 19.84
CA PRO A 10 -9.37 2.59 18.40
C PRO A 10 -8.06 2.35 17.64
N ALA A 11 -6.92 2.81 18.15
CA ALA A 11 -5.62 2.55 17.53
C ALA A 11 -5.23 1.08 17.60
N LEU A 12 -5.44 0.46 18.76
CA LEU A 12 -5.14 -0.95 18.94
C LEU A 12 -6.08 -1.83 18.11
N GLU A 13 -7.36 -1.47 18.00
CA GLU A 13 -8.31 -2.19 17.15
C GLU A 13 -7.96 -2.06 15.67
N ALA A 14 -7.61 -0.86 15.19
CA ALA A 14 -7.16 -0.67 13.81
C ALA A 14 -5.92 -1.52 13.48
N VAL A 15 -4.97 -1.62 14.43
CA VAL A 15 -3.77 -2.48 14.27
C VAL A 15 -4.14 -3.95 14.19
N ARG A 16 -5.07 -4.42 15.03
CA ARG A 16 -5.55 -5.81 15.01
C ARG A 16 -6.23 -6.15 13.69
N LEU A 17 -7.09 -5.26 13.20
CA LEU A 17 -7.76 -5.43 11.91
C LEU A 17 -6.77 -5.46 10.75
N ALA A 18 -5.73 -4.63 10.78
CA ALA A 18 -4.66 -4.67 9.79
C ALA A 18 -3.83 -5.97 9.84
N GLN A 19 -3.60 -6.53 11.03
CA GLN A 19 -2.95 -7.83 11.20
C GLN A 19 -3.81 -8.97 10.66
N LEU A 20 -5.12 -8.94 10.93
CA LEU A 20 -6.10 -9.90 10.42
C LEU A 20 -6.13 -9.86 8.88
N SER A 21 -6.18 -8.65 8.30
CA SER A 21 -6.08 -8.44 6.86
C SER A 21 -4.85 -9.12 6.26
N ARG A 22 -3.67 -8.89 6.85
CA ARG A 22 -2.41 -9.53 6.41
C ARG A 22 -2.46 -11.04 6.55
N GLY A 23 -3.11 -11.56 7.60
CA GLY A 23 -3.32 -12.99 7.81
C GLY A 23 -4.12 -13.62 6.67
N HIS A 24 -5.31 -13.08 6.39
CA HIS A 24 -6.15 -13.55 5.29
C HIS A 24 -5.46 -13.43 3.93
N GLN A 25 -4.73 -12.34 3.68
CA GLN A 25 -3.98 -12.16 2.44
C GLN A 25 -2.95 -13.28 2.23
N ARG A 26 -2.23 -13.70 3.28
CA ARG A 26 -1.26 -14.80 3.22
C ARG A 26 -1.91 -16.16 2.98
N LEU A 27 -3.19 -16.31 3.36
CA LEU A 27 -3.98 -17.52 3.11
C LEU A 27 -4.64 -17.51 1.72
N GLY A 28 -4.49 -16.44 0.95
CA GLY A 28 -5.19 -16.28 -0.35
C GLY A 28 -6.66 -15.88 -0.21
N ASP A 29 -7.15 -15.65 1.01
CA ASP A 29 -8.50 -15.17 1.26
C ASP A 29 -8.55 -13.64 1.06
N HIS A 30 -8.52 -13.23 -0.20
CA HIS A 30 -8.43 -11.82 -0.56
C HIS A 30 -9.68 -11.02 -0.14
N ALA A 31 -10.87 -11.64 -0.13
CA ALA A 31 -12.10 -10.98 0.27
C ALA A 31 -12.07 -10.59 1.76
N SER A 32 -11.72 -11.53 2.65
CA SER A 32 -11.58 -11.24 4.07
C SER A 32 -10.42 -10.28 4.35
N ALA A 33 -9.33 -10.36 3.56
CA ALA A 33 -8.21 -9.44 3.67
C ALA A 33 -8.63 -7.99 3.40
N ILE A 34 -9.41 -7.77 2.35
CA ILE A 34 -9.94 -6.44 1.99
C ILE A 34 -10.90 -5.97 3.08
N SER A 35 -11.87 -6.79 3.48
CA SER A 35 -12.87 -6.41 4.50
C SER A 35 -12.22 -6.00 5.83
N ALA A 36 -11.20 -6.74 6.29
CA ALA A 36 -10.48 -6.39 7.50
C ALA A 36 -9.67 -5.09 7.35
N ALA A 37 -9.08 -4.83 6.18
CA ALA A 37 -8.38 -3.57 5.92
C ALA A 37 -9.33 -2.36 5.84
N GLU A 38 -10.50 -2.52 5.21
CA GLU A 38 -11.54 -1.48 5.16
C GLU A 38 -12.01 -1.09 6.56
N ARG A 39 -12.26 -2.10 7.42
CA ARG A 39 -12.60 -1.86 8.82
C ARG A 39 -11.48 -1.14 9.56
N ALA A 40 -10.22 -1.49 9.31
CA ALA A 40 -9.08 -0.80 9.93
C ALA A 40 -9.05 0.69 9.53
N VAL A 41 -9.23 0.99 8.23
CA VAL A 41 -9.32 2.36 7.72
C VAL A 41 -10.53 3.10 8.31
N ALA A 42 -11.68 2.44 8.47
CA ALA A 42 -12.86 3.07 9.06
C ALA A 42 -12.64 3.46 10.54
N VAL A 43 -11.87 2.66 11.29
CA VAL A 43 -11.54 2.96 12.70
C VAL A 43 -10.54 4.13 12.81
N GLN A 44 -9.58 4.22 11.89
CA GLN A 44 -8.62 5.32 11.82
C GLN A 44 -8.45 5.86 10.40
N PRO A 45 -9.36 6.75 9.97
CA PRO A 45 -9.38 7.22 8.59
C PRO A 45 -8.14 8.04 8.24
N ASP A 46 -7.51 8.75 9.15
CA ASP A 46 -6.36 9.61 8.81
C ASP A 46 -5.02 8.87 8.79
N THR A 47 -5.00 7.57 9.12
CA THR A 47 -3.75 6.80 9.25
C THR A 47 -3.32 6.21 7.90
N HIS A 48 -2.28 6.80 7.29
CA HIS A 48 -1.87 6.46 5.92
C HIS A 48 -1.49 4.97 5.72
N TRP A 49 -0.88 4.32 6.70
CA TRP A 49 -0.41 2.93 6.56
C TRP A 49 -1.57 1.92 6.57
N LEU A 50 -2.76 2.33 7.04
CA LEU A 50 -3.99 1.54 6.93
C LEU A 50 -4.56 1.60 5.51
N SER A 51 -4.55 2.78 4.88
CA SER A 51 -4.87 2.89 3.44
C SER A 51 -3.87 2.10 2.59
N GLU A 52 -2.58 2.08 2.96
CA GLU A 52 -1.57 1.21 2.33
C GLU A 52 -1.93 -0.28 2.48
N ARG A 53 -2.38 -0.72 3.66
CA ARG A 53 -2.81 -2.10 3.91
C ARG A 53 -4.00 -2.50 3.04
N LEU A 54 -4.97 -1.61 2.88
CA LEU A 54 -6.11 -1.81 1.98
C LEU A 54 -5.65 -1.94 0.52
N GLY A 55 -4.74 -1.08 0.08
CA GLY A 55 -4.11 -1.15 -1.23
C GLY A 55 -3.44 -2.49 -1.50
N ASP A 56 -2.64 -2.97 -0.54
CA ASP A 56 -1.96 -4.28 -0.61
C ASP A 56 -2.96 -5.44 -0.72
N ALA A 57 -4.02 -5.44 0.10
CA ALA A 57 -5.02 -6.50 0.10
C ALA A 57 -5.82 -6.52 -1.21
N ALA A 58 -6.23 -5.35 -1.70
CA ALA A 58 -6.95 -5.21 -2.97
C ALA A 58 -6.09 -5.64 -4.17
N ALA A 59 -4.81 -5.26 -4.19
CA ALA A 59 -3.87 -5.65 -5.24
C ALA A 59 -3.69 -7.18 -5.29
N ALA A 60 -3.55 -7.83 -4.12
CA ALA A 60 -3.44 -9.28 -4.02
C ALA A 60 -4.70 -9.99 -4.56
N GLY A 61 -5.88 -9.39 -4.37
CA GLY A 61 -7.16 -9.88 -4.92
C GLY A 61 -7.44 -9.50 -6.37
N GLY A 62 -6.49 -8.88 -7.08
CA GLY A 62 -6.67 -8.44 -8.47
C GLY A 62 -7.58 -7.22 -8.65
N GLN A 63 -8.00 -6.57 -7.57
CA GLN A 63 -8.84 -5.37 -7.60
C GLN A 63 -7.99 -4.11 -7.80
N TYR A 64 -7.35 -4.01 -8.97
CA TYR A 64 -6.29 -3.02 -9.22
C TYR A 64 -6.75 -1.56 -9.13
N ASP A 65 -7.94 -1.22 -9.63
CA ASP A 65 -8.45 0.15 -9.52
C ASP A 65 -8.72 0.54 -8.06
N TYR A 66 -9.23 -0.40 -7.25
CA TYR A 66 -9.44 -0.16 -5.83
C TYR A 66 -8.10 -0.03 -5.08
N ALA A 67 -7.14 -0.90 -5.41
CA ALA A 67 -5.80 -0.84 -4.85
C ALA A 67 -5.14 0.52 -5.11
N LEU A 68 -5.21 1.03 -6.34
CA LEU A 68 -4.67 2.33 -6.70
C LEU A 68 -5.39 3.48 -6.00
N SER A 69 -6.72 3.40 -5.83
CA SER A 69 -7.46 4.39 -5.06
C SER A 69 -6.96 4.46 -3.61
N ALA A 70 -6.83 3.32 -2.95
CA ALA A 70 -6.35 3.23 -1.56
C ALA A 70 -4.87 3.68 -1.41
N LEU A 71 -3.99 3.31 -2.35
CA LEU A 71 -2.59 3.75 -2.33
C LEU A 71 -2.44 5.26 -2.58
N ASN A 72 -3.23 5.84 -3.48
CA ASN A 72 -3.26 7.29 -3.70
C ASN A 72 -3.81 8.03 -2.48
N ASP A 73 -4.80 7.45 -1.81
CA ASP A 73 -5.32 7.97 -0.55
C ASP A 73 -4.26 7.97 0.56
N ALA A 74 -3.48 6.89 0.69
CA ALA A 74 -2.33 6.84 1.59
C ALA A 74 -1.28 7.92 1.26
N LEU A 75 -1.00 8.17 -0.03
CA LEU A 75 -0.08 9.24 -0.46
C LEU A 75 -0.56 10.62 -0.02
N ARG A 76 -1.86 10.91 -0.15
CA ARG A 76 -2.45 12.19 0.28
C ARG A 76 -2.28 12.39 1.79
N LYS A 77 -2.53 11.35 2.59
CA LYS A 77 -2.40 11.40 4.06
C LYS A 77 -0.95 11.59 4.51
N ILE A 78 0.02 10.94 3.86
CA ILE A 78 1.46 11.15 4.13
C ILE A 78 1.88 12.60 3.87
N ALA A 79 1.38 13.23 2.80
CA ALA A 79 1.74 14.61 2.48
C ALA A 79 1.32 15.60 3.58
N ILE A 80 0.30 15.27 4.37
CA ILE A 80 -0.16 16.06 5.51
C ILE A 80 0.70 15.79 6.76
N GLN A 81 1.22 14.57 6.92
CA GLN A 81 1.76 14.08 8.20
C GLN A 81 3.29 13.98 8.27
N ALA A 82 4.00 13.82 7.15
CA ALA A 82 5.40 13.37 7.18
C ALA A 82 6.39 14.39 6.59
N ALA A 83 7.44 14.70 7.36
CA ALA A 83 8.68 15.31 6.85
C ALA A 83 9.60 14.28 6.15
N ASN A 84 9.43 12.98 6.45
CA ASN A 84 10.25 11.90 5.90
C ASN A 84 9.71 11.45 4.52
N PRO A 85 10.54 11.45 3.45
CA PRO A 85 10.10 11.06 2.11
C PRO A 85 10.02 9.54 1.88
N LEU A 86 10.59 8.70 2.75
CA LEU A 86 10.67 7.24 2.54
C LEU A 86 9.31 6.53 2.42
N PRO A 87 8.29 6.83 3.24
CA PRO A 87 6.96 6.24 3.05
C PRO A 87 6.34 6.60 1.70
N ARG A 88 6.59 7.81 1.19
CA ARG A 88 6.12 8.25 -0.12
C ARG A 88 6.80 7.46 -1.25
N ALA A 89 8.12 7.26 -1.16
CA ALA A 89 8.85 6.43 -2.12
C ALA A 89 8.28 5.00 -2.18
N ARG A 90 8.06 4.38 -1.01
CA ARG A 90 7.48 3.04 -0.91
C ARG A 90 6.09 2.94 -1.55
N LEU A 91 5.22 3.92 -1.35
CA LEU A 91 3.89 3.92 -1.96
C LEU A 91 3.94 4.09 -3.49
N TYR A 92 4.81 4.96 -4.01
CA TYR A 92 4.99 5.07 -5.45
C TYR A 92 5.48 3.76 -6.07
N ARG A 93 6.38 3.05 -5.39
CA ARG A 93 6.81 1.72 -5.81
C ARG A 93 5.67 0.71 -5.85
N LYS A 94 4.79 0.69 -4.85
CA LYS A 94 3.59 -0.17 -4.83
C LYS A 94 2.61 0.17 -5.96
N ILE A 95 2.38 1.46 -6.22
CA ILE A 95 1.56 1.91 -7.36
C ILE A 95 2.16 1.40 -8.68
N ALA A 96 3.48 1.48 -8.82
CA ALA A 96 4.17 0.99 -10.01
C ALA A 96 3.99 -0.52 -10.20
N GLU A 97 4.13 -1.31 -9.14
CA GLU A 97 3.90 -2.77 -9.16
C GLU A 97 2.46 -3.12 -9.56
N VAL A 98 1.47 -2.36 -9.07
CA VAL A 98 0.06 -2.56 -9.45
C VAL A 98 -0.18 -2.19 -10.91
N GLU A 99 0.32 -1.03 -11.36
CA GLU A 99 0.21 -0.58 -12.77
C GLU A 99 0.89 -1.56 -13.73
N GLN A 100 2.05 -2.11 -13.36
CA GLN A 100 2.74 -3.12 -14.14
C GLN A 100 1.91 -4.41 -14.25
N THR A 101 1.38 -4.88 -13.13
CA THR A 101 0.56 -6.12 -13.08
C THR A 101 -0.72 -6.00 -13.89
N ARG A 102 -1.35 -4.81 -13.94
CA ARG A 102 -2.55 -4.56 -14.75
C ARG A 102 -2.26 -4.21 -16.23
N GLY A 103 -1.01 -4.35 -16.69
CA GLY A 103 -0.64 -4.12 -18.08
C GLY A 103 -0.53 -2.64 -18.49
N ARG A 104 -0.14 -1.76 -17.56
CA ARG A 104 0.09 -0.32 -17.80
C ARG A 104 1.56 0.04 -17.53
N PRO A 105 2.51 -0.46 -18.34
CA PRO A 105 3.95 -0.26 -18.12
C PRO A 105 4.35 1.23 -18.12
N ASP A 106 3.75 2.08 -18.96
CA ASP A 106 4.08 3.52 -18.98
C ASP A 106 3.80 4.18 -17.62
N ARG A 107 2.65 3.86 -17.01
CA ARG A 107 2.27 4.36 -15.68
C ARG A 107 3.15 3.78 -14.58
N ALA A 108 3.56 2.52 -14.72
CA ALA A 108 4.50 1.90 -13.80
C ALA A 108 5.85 2.61 -13.82
N TYR A 109 6.37 2.92 -15.01
CA TYR A 109 7.64 3.64 -15.18
C TYR A 109 7.59 5.02 -14.51
N ASP A 110 6.53 5.79 -14.77
CA ASP A 110 6.33 7.10 -14.13
C ASP A 110 6.27 7.00 -12.60
N ALA A 111 5.61 5.97 -12.08
CA ALA A 111 5.52 5.73 -10.64
C ALA A 111 6.88 5.32 -10.04
N TYR A 112 7.66 4.45 -10.70
CA TYR A 112 9.02 4.12 -10.25
C TYR A 112 9.93 5.36 -10.26
N LYS A 113 9.83 6.24 -11.26
CA LYS A 113 10.58 7.50 -11.27
C LYS A 113 10.23 8.40 -10.08
N ARG A 114 8.95 8.48 -9.72
CA ARG A 114 8.51 9.22 -8.53
C ARG A 114 9.00 8.58 -7.24
N ALA A 115 9.13 7.24 -7.19
CA ALA A 115 9.76 6.56 -6.08
C ALA A 115 11.23 6.97 -5.92
N LEU A 116 12.01 6.97 -7.01
CA LEU A 116 13.41 7.41 -7.00
C LEU A 116 13.59 8.89 -6.70
N ALA A 117 12.67 9.75 -7.16
CA ALA A 117 12.70 11.17 -6.80
C ALA A 117 12.51 11.39 -5.27
N ALA A 118 11.75 10.51 -4.61
CA ALA A 118 11.55 10.56 -3.17
C ALA A 118 12.65 9.83 -2.38
N ASN A 119 13.23 8.77 -2.95
CA ASN A 119 14.36 8.04 -2.41
C ASN A 119 15.30 7.58 -3.53
N PRO A 120 16.37 8.32 -3.83
CA PRO A 120 17.31 7.96 -4.88
C PRO A 120 17.96 6.58 -4.71
N ASP A 121 18.04 6.09 -3.47
CA ASP A 121 18.66 4.81 -3.11
C ASP A 121 17.67 3.63 -3.11
N ASP A 122 16.45 3.79 -3.63
CA ASP A 122 15.50 2.67 -3.79
C ASP A 122 15.98 1.71 -4.90
N ALA A 123 16.84 0.77 -4.52
CA ALA A 123 17.42 -0.23 -5.41
C ALA A 123 16.37 -1.04 -6.18
N GLN A 124 15.19 -1.28 -5.59
CA GLN A 124 14.13 -2.01 -6.26
C GLN A 124 13.52 -1.17 -7.40
N ALA A 125 13.28 0.12 -7.16
CA ALA A 125 12.81 1.02 -8.21
C ALA A 125 13.85 1.22 -9.32
N GLN A 126 15.15 1.34 -8.97
CA GLN A 126 16.25 1.41 -9.94
C GLN A 126 16.29 0.17 -10.84
N GLN A 127 16.25 -1.02 -10.23
CA GLN A 127 16.27 -2.29 -10.97
C GLN A 127 15.09 -2.38 -11.95
N ARG A 128 13.87 -2.02 -11.50
CA ARG A 128 12.66 -2.08 -12.33
C ARG A 128 12.74 -1.13 -13.52
N ILE A 129 13.22 0.10 -13.32
CA ILE A 129 13.43 1.05 -14.43
C ILE A 129 14.42 0.50 -15.46
N LEU A 130 15.56 -0.04 -15.01
CA LEU A 130 16.57 -0.62 -15.90
C LEU A 130 16.02 -1.81 -16.70
N GLU A 131 15.22 -2.67 -16.06
CA GLU A 131 14.53 -3.80 -16.73
C GLU A 131 13.57 -3.30 -17.83
N MET A 132 12.80 -2.24 -17.53
CA MET A 132 11.84 -1.66 -18.47
C MET A 132 12.52 -0.96 -19.67
N GLU A 133 13.61 -0.23 -19.43
CA GLU A 133 14.38 0.43 -20.50
C GLU A 133 15.03 -0.58 -21.45
N ARG A 134 15.57 -1.68 -20.91
CA ARG A 134 16.11 -2.79 -21.71
C ARG A 134 15.03 -3.46 -22.55
N ALA A 135 13.81 -3.61 -22.02
CA ALA A 135 12.70 -4.20 -22.75
C ALA A 135 12.18 -3.29 -23.87
N ALA A 136 12.27 -1.96 -23.73
CA ALA A 136 11.83 -0.99 -24.72
C ALA A 136 12.87 -0.72 -25.83
N GLY A 137 14.14 -1.01 -25.57
CA GLY A 137 15.25 -0.84 -26.53
C GLY A 137 15.58 -2.08 -27.39
N ASN A 138 14.88 -3.19 -27.18
CA ASN A 138 14.96 -4.42 -28.01
C ASN A 138 13.79 -4.51 -28.97
#